data_AF-A0A643D1N8-F1
#
_entry.id   AF-A0A643D1N8-F1
#
_cell.length_a   1.000
_cell.length_b   1.000
_cell.length_c   1.000
_cell.angle_alpha   90.00
_cell.angle_beta   90.00
_cell.angle_gamma   90.00
#
_symmetry.space_group_name_H-M   'P 1'
#
loop_
_entity.id
_entity.type
_entity.pdbx_description
1 polymer ?
#
loop_
_entity_poly.entity_id
_entity_poly.type
_entity_poly.pdbx_seq_one_letter_code
_entity_poly.pdbx_strand_id
1 'polypeptide(L)'
;MFDISQRIVDKALVAQASHDDPIALFAYDLDALKQHAQTLVTALPKNVSLYYAIKANSEKQILDILAPVIDGFEISSGGEIS
;
A
#
# COMPACT_ATOMS: atom_id res chain seq x y z
N MET A 1 14.65 -1.99 13.96
CA MET A 1 15.01 -2.80 12.78
C MET A 1 13.74 -2.96 11.98
N PHE A 2 13.66 -2.45 10.76
CA PHE A 2 12.46 -2.63 9.94
C PHE A 2 12.35 -4.12 9.62
N ASP A 3 11.28 -4.76 10.12
CA ASP A 3 10.98 -6.15 9.78
C ASP A 3 10.38 -6.14 8.37
N ILE A 4 11.26 -6.24 7.37
CA ILE A 4 10.85 -6.29 5.97
C ILE A 4 10.22 -7.67 5.77
N SER A 5 8.99 -7.69 5.26
CA SER A 5 8.28 -8.93 4.92
C SER A 5 9.20 -9.87 4.13
N GLN A 6 9.51 -11.04 4.69
CA GLN A 6 10.38 -12.02 4.05
C GLN A 6 9.88 -12.39 2.64
N ARG A 7 8.56 -12.33 2.43
CA ARG A 7 7.92 -12.54 1.12
C ARG A 7 8.40 -11.53 0.07
N ILE A 8 8.64 -10.28 0.47
CA ILE A 8 9.14 -9.22 -0.41
C ILE A 8 10.60 -9.47 -0.76
N VAL A 9 11.42 -9.86 0.23
CA VAL A 9 12.82 -10.21 0.01
C VAL A 9 12.94 -11.37 -0.98
N ASP A 10 12.17 -12.45 -0.75
CA ASP A 10 12.21 -13.63 -1.61
C ASP A 10 11.82 -13.30 -3.05
N LYS A 11 10.77 -12.50 -3.24
CA LYS A 11 10.35 -12.04 -4.59
C LYS A 11 11.39 -11.14 -5.25
N ALA A 12 12.05 -10.27 -4.50
CA ALA A 12 13.09 -9.39 -5.02
C ALA A 12 14.32 -10.19 -5.50
N LEU A 13 14.72 -11.22 -4.74
CA LEU A 13 15.82 -12.12 -5.12
C LEU A 13 15.50 -12.92 -6.40
N VAL A 14 14.27 -13.41 -6.54
CA VAL A 14 13.81 -14.09 -7.76
C VAL A 14 13.83 -13.14 -8.96
N ALA A 15 13.38 -11.90 -8.78
CA ALA A 15 13.42 -10.88 -9.83
C ALA A 15 14.86 -10.56 -10.25
N GLN A 16 15.77 -10.42 -9.28
CA GLN A 16 17.19 -10.19 -9.53
C GLN A 16 17.84 -11.34 -10.29
N ALA A 17 17.58 -12.59 -9.90
CA ALA A 17 18.15 -13.76 -10.56
C ALA A 17 17.75 -13.91 -12.04
N SER A 18 16.73 -13.16 -12.49
CA SER A 18 16.26 -13.15 -13.87
C SER A 18 16.90 -12.04 -14.73
N HIS A 19 17.85 -11.28 -14.19
CA HIS A 19 18.51 -10.16 -14.86
C HIS A 19 20.02 -10.23 -14.66
N ASP A 20 20.79 -9.99 -15.73
CA ASP A 20 22.26 -9.98 -15.68
C ASP A 20 22.81 -8.66 -15.12
N ASP A 21 22.06 -7.57 -15.23
CA ASP A 21 22.40 -6.24 -14.72
C ASP A 21 21.68 -5.94 -13.39
N PRO A 22 22.22 -5.02 -12.55
CA PRO A 22 21.53 -4.56 -11.35
C PRO A 22 20.15 -3.97 -11.66
N ILE A 23 19.16 -4.35 -10.86
CA ILE A 23 17.78 -3.87 -10.98
C ILE A 23 17.40 -2.93 -9.85
N ALA A 24 16.57 -1.94 -10.16
CA ALA A 24 15.90 -1.09 -9.19
C ALA A 24 14.40 -1.37 -9.25
N LEU A 25 13.77 -1.58 -8.09
CA LEU A 25 12.38 -1.98 -8.01
C LEU A 25 11.68 -1.40 -6.79
N PHE A 26 10.40 -1.05 -6.98
CA PHE A 26 9.46 -0.77 -5.91
C PHE A 26 8.66 -2.04 -5.64
N ALA A 27 8.57 -2.42 -4.37
CA ALA A 27 7.84 -3.62 -3.95
C ALA A 27 6.84 -3.25 -2.86
N TYR A 28 5.59 -3.67 -3.06
CA TYR A 28 4.48 -3.42 -2.15
C TYR A 28 3.93 -4.74 -1.61
N ASP A 29 3.87 -4.87 -0.29
CA ASP A 29 3.14 -5.97 0.36
C ASP A 29 1.67 -5.58 0.51
N LEU A 30 0.89 -5.84 -0.54
CA LEU A 30 -0.51 -5.45 -0.62
C LEU A 30 -1.40 -6.23 0.37
N ASP A 31 -1.04 -7.46 0.71
CA ASP A 31 -1.75 -8.24 1.71
C ASP A 31 -1.53 -7.65 3.11
N ALA A 32 -0.27 -7.30 3.44
CA ALA A 32 0.05 -6.62 4.69
C ALA A 32 -0.64 -5.26 4.77
N LEU A 33 -0.69 -4.49 3.67
CA LEU A 33 -1.42 -3.22 3.61
C LEU A 33 -2.90 -3.40 3.94
N LYS A 34 -3.57 -4.37 3.32
CA LYS A 34 -4.98 -4.67 3.56
C LYS A 34 -5.23 -5.02 5.03
N GLN A 35 -4.42 -5.93 5.58
CA GLN A 35 -4.52 -6.36 6.98
C GLN A 35 -4.31 -5.20 7.95
N HIS A 36 -3.34 -4.33 7.66
CA HIS A 36 -3.09 -3.14 8.45
C HIS A 36 -4.29 -2.19 8.45
N ALA A 37 -4.83 -1.88 7.26
CA ALA A 37 -6.01 -1.02 7.15
C ALA A 37 -7.23 -1.61 7.88
N GLN A 38 -7.46 -2.92 7.77
CA GLN A 38 -8.55 -3.60 8.50
C GLN A 38 -8.38 -3.52 10.01
N THR A 39 -7.14 -3.67 10.49
CA THR A 39 -6.81 -3.55 11.92
C THR A 39 -7.10 -2.15 12.42
N LEU A 40 -6.72 -1.12 11.65
CA LEU A 40 -7.01 0.27 12.00
C LEU A 40 -8.51 0.54 12.07
N VAL A 41 -9.26 0.20 11.01
CA VAL A 41 -10.72 0.43 10.96
C VAL A 41 -11.44 -0.29 12.10
N THR A 42 -11.02 -1.51 12.44
CA THR A 42 -11.62 -2.28 13.54
C THR A 42 -11.34 -1.67 14.92
N ALA A 43 -10.22 -0.97 15.08
CA ALA A 43 -9.84 -0.34 16.34
C ALA A 43 -10.48 1.05 16.53
N LEU A 44 -11.03 1.66 15.47
CA LEU A 44 -11.60 3.01 15.55
C LEU A 44 -12.98 3.01 16.24
N PRO A 45 -13.31 4.06 17.01
CA PRO A 45 -14.67 4.26 17.52
C PRO A 45 -15.68 4.42 16.37
N LYS A 46 -16.94 4.06 16.62
CA LYS A 46 -18.02 4.09 15.61
C LYS A 46 -18.26 5.44 14.94
N ASN A 47 -17.82 6.53 15.56
CA ASN A 47 -18.00 7.90 15.08
C ASN A 47 -16.73 8.49 14.44
N VAL A 48 -15.72 7.67 14.15
CA VAL A 48 -14.50 8.07 13.49
C VAL A 48 -14.40 7.34 12.15
N SER A 49 -14.13 8.11 11.09
CA SER A 49 -13.90 7.59 9.74
C SER A 49 -12.44 7.69 9.35
N LEU A 50 -11.93 6.69 8.65
CA LEU A 50 -10.57 6.62 8.13
C LEU A 50 -10.54 7.03 6.65
N TYR A 51 -9.81 8.09 6.35
CA TYR A 51 -9.55 8.54 4.98
C TYR A 51 -8.06 8.42 4.66
N TYR A 52 -7.74 7.90 3.47
CA TYR A 52 -6.37 7.82 2.97
C TYR A 52 -6.03 9.05 2.12
N ALA A 53 -4.97 9.77 2.49
CA ALA A 53 -4.49 10.91 1.71
C ALA A 53 -3.71 10.41 0.48
N ILE A 54 -4.28 10.61 -0.71
CA ILE A 54 -3.74 10.07 -1.98
C ILE A 54 -2.32 10.57 -2.27
N LYS A 55 -1.98 11.78 -1.81
CA LYS A 55 -0.61 12.35 -1.91
C LYS A 55 0.49 11.42 -1.40
N ALA A 56 0.18 10.55 -0.44
CA ALA A 56 1.18 9.64 0.14
C ALA A 56 1.64 8.61 -0.89
N ASN A 57 0.71 8.04 -1.65
CA ASN A 57 0.99 7.19 -2.81
C ASN A 57 -0.31 7.01 -3.62
N SER A 58 -0.32 7.45 -4.88
CA SER A 58 -1.47 7.39 -5.78
C SER A 58 -1.46 6.18 -6.70
N GLU A 59 -0.59 5.19 -6.47
CA GLU A 59 -0.56 3.98 -7.28
C GLU A 59 -1.88 3.22 -7.21
N LYS A 60 -2.43 2.91 -8.39
CA LYS A 60 -3.73 2.25 -8.55
C LYS A 60 -3.85 0.98 -7.68
N GLN A 61 -2.81 0.17 -7.60
CA GLN A 61 -2.82 -1.07 -6.83
C GLN A 61 -3.01 -0.83 -5.32
N ILE A 62 -2.44 0.26 -4.78
CA ILE A 62 -2.63 0.65 -3.38
C ILE A 62 -4.06 1.14 -3.16
N LEU A 63 -4.55 2.01 -4.05
CA LEU A 63 -5.91 2.54 -3.96
C LEU A 63 -6.97 1.43 -4.07
N ASP A 64 -6.82 0.50 -5.02
CA ASP A 64 -7.71 -0.64 -5.21
C ASP A 64 -7.78 -1.54 -3.96
N ILE A 65 -6.65 -1.72 -3.25
CA ILE A 65 -6.57 -2.54 -2.03
C ILE A 65 -7.23 -1.84 -0.84
N LEU A 66 -7.08 -0.52 -0.74
CA LEU A 66 -7.63 0.28 0.35
C LEU A 66 -9.12 0.57 0.19
N ALA A 67 -9.59 0.81 -1.04
CA ALA A 67 -10.96 1.21 -1.36
C ALA A 67 -12.07 0.36 -0.69
N PRO A 68 -11.98 -0.98 -0.62
CA PRO A 68 -13.01 -1.78 0.06
C PRO A 68 -12.88 -1.82 1.59
N VAL A 69 -11.85 -1.21 2.18
CA VAL A 69 -11.55 -1.28 3.62
C VAL A 69 -11.79 0.02 4.36
N ILE A 70 -11.45 1.16 3.75
CA ILE A 70 -11.50 2.50 4.38
C ILE A 70 -12.78 3.27 3.98
N ASP A 71 -13.06 4.38 4.67
CA ASP A 71 -14.27 5.17 4.41
C ASP A 71 -14.15 6.06 3.16
N GLY A 72 -12.93 6.40 2.76
CA GLY A 72 -12.72 7.14 1.52
C GLY A 72 -11.29 7.63 1.33
N PHE A 73 -11.13 8.48 0.33
CA PHE A 73 -9.86 9.09 -0.02
C PHE A 73 -9.92 10.60 0.15
N GLU A 74 -8.83 11.17 0.67
CA GLU A 74 -8.62 12.61 0.73
C GLU A 74 -7.80 13.04 -0.48
N ILE A 75 -8.29 14.10 -1.13
CA ILE A 75 -7.75 14.69 -2.34
C ILE A 75 -7.42 16.14 -2.02
N SER A 76 -6.17 16.51 -2.24
CA SER A 76 -5.64 17.83 -1.93
C SER A 76 -5.50 18.71 -3.17
N SER A 77 -5.59 18.12 -4.38
CA SER A 77 -5.55 18.86 -5.65
C SER A 77 -6.24 18.11 -6.78
N GLY A 78 -6.81 18.83 -7.76
CA GLY A 78 -7.56 18.23 -8.87
C GLY A 78 -6.75 17.29 -9.79
N GLY A 79 -5.41 17.36 -9.77
CA GLY A 79 -4.55 16.46 -10.56
C GLY A 79 -4.61 14.99 -10.13
N GLU A 80 -5.16 14.71 -8.94
CA GLU A 80 -5.26 13.37 -8.33
C GLU A 80 -6.50 12.59 -8.80
N ILE A 81 -7.35 13.17 -9.66
CA ILE A 81 -8.59 12.57 -10.22
C ILE A 81 -8.37 12.01 -11.65
N SER A 82 -7.15 12.16 -12.19
CA SER A 82 -6.83 11.90 -13.60
C SER A 82 -6.69 10.43 -13.97
#